data_AF-A0ABD1QW87-F1
#
_entry.id   AF-A0ABD1QW87-F1
#
_cell.length_a   1.000
_cell.length_b   1.000
_cell.length_c   1.000
_cell.angle_alpha   90.00
_cell.angle_beta   90.00
_cell.angle_gamma   90.00
#
_symmetry.space_group_name_H-M   'P 1'
#
loop_
_entity.id
_entity.type
_entity.pdbx_description
1 polymer ?
#
loop_
_entity_poly.entity_id
_entity_poly.type
_entity_poly.pdbx_seq_one_letter_code
_entity_poly.pdbx_strand_id
1 'polypeptide(L)'
;MKRSLSNVATGTEFVPRPTSSQKASKRVSDSITVFTVQCTNCLKWRFIPTKEKYEQIRETIVEQPFLCETAREWRPEITCDVEPDLAKDDGSWRWAIDKPSIPQPPPGWQRILRIRAEGGTKFADVYYVAPSGKWLRSMKEVERYLNEHPECLGVASSQFSFQSPAPLEENYVRKRPVRSTASHDTGDAVMPVAAIPISWIAPDQIGDMHFGGEGDSPSDAEASAQS
;
A
#
# COMPACT_ATOMS: atom_id res chain seq x y z
N MET A 1 -30.61 52.39 63.88
CA MET A 1 -29.53 51.77 63.08
C MET A 1 -29.51 50.28 63.37
N LYS A 2 -29.91 49.43 62.42
CA LYS A 2 -30.04 47.97 62.59
C LYS A 2 -28.99 47.23 61.74
N ARG A 3 -28.62 46.06 62.24
CA ARG A 3 -27.34 45.32 62.12
C ARG A 3 -27.21 44.49 60.83
N SER A 4 -25.94 44.37 60.41
CA SER A 4 -25.15 43.19 60.00
C SER A 4 -25.73 42.08 59.09
N LEU A 5 -24.84 41.67 58.18
CA LEU A 5 -24.90 40.60 57.17
C LEU A 5 -25.10 39.19 57.77
N SER A 6 -25.90 38.34 57.09
CA SER A 6 -25.45 37.17 56.29
C SER A 6 -26.50 36.03 56.19
N ASN A 7 -26.34 35.20 55.13
CA ASN A 7 -26.83 33.80 54.93
C ASN A 7 -28.25 33.60 54.35
N VAL A 8 -28.62 32.54 53.62
CA VAL A 8 -28.04 31.38 52.86
C VAL A 8 -29.27 30.68 52.22
N ALA A 9 -29.11 30.04 51.04
CA ALA A 9 -29.87 28.94 50.37
C ALA A 9 -31.41 28.82 50.56
N THR A 10 -32.23 28.42 49.57
CA THR A 10 -32.25 27.15 48.80
C THR A 10 -33.46 27.20 47.84
N GLY A 11 -33.45 26.51 46.70
CA GLY A 11 -34.65 26.32 45.87
C GLY A 11 -34.41 25.58 44.56
N THR A 12 -34.76 24.30 44.55
CA THR A 12 -34.64 23.30 43.47
C THR A 12 -35.73 23.45 42.42
N GLU A 13 -35.42 23.38 41.11
CA GLU A 13 -36.41 22.95 40.09
C GLU A 13 -35.77 22.00 39.06
N PHE A 14 -36.38 20.82 38.95
CA PHE A 14 -36.10 19.75 37.99
C PHE A 14 -36.80 20.06 36.65
N VAL A 15 -36.08 19.90 35.53
CA VAL A 15 -36.69 19.79 34.19
C VAL A 15 -36.06 18.59 33.45
N PRO A 16 -36.85 17.69 32.83
CA PRO A 16 -36.41 16.36 32.44
C PRO A 16 -35.58 16.33 31.15
N ARG A 17 -34.65 15.38 31.08
CA ARG A 17 -33.79 15.07 29.94
C ARG A 17 -34.52 14.17 28.94
N PRO A 18 -34.75 14.58 27.68
CA PRO A 18 -35.12 13.65 26.63
C PRO A 18 -33.85 13.03 26.03
N THR A 19 -33.75 11.72 26.26
CA THR A 19 -33.56 10.68 25.23
C THR A 19 -32.57 10.94 24.11
N SER A 20 -31.51 10.13 24.07
CA SER A 20 -31.45 9.00 23.14
C SER A 20 -29.99 8.65 22.93
N SER A 21 -29.61 7.45 23.36
CA SER A 21 -28.33 6.83 23.11
C SER A 21 -28.22 6.57 21.61
N GLN A 22 -27.84 7.58 20.84
CA GLN A 22 -27.37 7.34 19.48
C GLN A 22 -25.93 6.86 19.58
N LYS A 23 -25.79 5.54 19.76
CA LYS A 23 -24.64 4.79 19.24
C LYS A 23 -24.66 4.94 17.72
N ALA A 24 -24.33 6.13 17.22
CA ALA A 24 -23.86 6.31 15.88
C ALA A 24 -22.41 5.84 15.89
N SER A 25 -22.20 4.52 15.80
CA SER A 25 -20.95 4.03 15.25
C SER A 25 -20.91 4.57 13.83
N LYS A 26 -20.24 5.72 13.66
CA LYS A 26 -19.86 6.24 12.36
C LYS A 26 -19.06 5.13 11.71
N ARG A 27 -19.70 4.30 10.90
CA ARG A 27 -19.03 3.54 9.86
C ARG A 27 -18.59 4.59 8.83
N VAL A 28 -17.53 5.31 9.17
CA VAL A 28 -16.76 6.04 8.18
C VAL A 28 -16.28 4.97 7.22
N SER A 29 -16.82 4.96 6.00
CA SER A 29 -16.16 4.23 4.94
C SER A 29 -14.83 4.94 4.73
N ASP A 30 -13.76 4.36 5.27
CA ASP A 30 -12.40 4.85 5.08
C ASP A 30 -12.13 4.91 3.57
N SER A 31 -12.35 6.10 3.01
CA SER A 31 -12.08 6.43 1.63
C SER A 31 -10.66 6.98 1.57
N ILE A 32 -9.95 6.72 0.48
CA ILE A 32 -8.58 7.20 0.30
C ILE A 32 -8.63 8.73 0.24
N THR A 33 -7.94 9.39 1.17
CA THR A 33 -7.94 10.85 1.31
C THR A 33 -6.76 11.51 0.61
N VAL A 34 -5.63 10.81 0.51
CA VAL A 34 -4.38 11.34 -0.02
C VAL A 34 -3.63 10.26 -0.81
N PHE A 35 -2.95 10.67 -1.89
CA PHE A 35 -2.07 9.81 -2.67
C PHE A 35 -0.61 10.23 -2.46
N THR A 36 0.25 9.25 -2.21
CA THR A 36 1.67 9.47 -1.92
C THR A 36 2.54 8.43 -2.60
N VAL A 37 3.78 8.81 -2.86
CA VAL A 37 4.82 7.91 -3.36
C VAL A 37 6.14 8.18 -2.62
N GLN A 38 6.93 7.13 -2.44
CA GLN A 38 8.23 7.23 -1.80
C GLN A 38 9.32 7.48 -2.85
N CYS A 39 10.16 8.50 -2.61
CA CYS A 39 11.37 8.73 -3.41
C CYS A 39 12.37 7.58 -3.23
N THR A 40 12.93 7.04 -4.30
CA THR A 40 13.92 5.96 -4.20
C THR A 40 15.32 6.44 -3.79
N ASN A 41 15.62 7.73 -3.95
CA ASN A 41 16.91 8.31 -3.55
C ASN A 41 16.95 8.65 -2.04
N CYS A 42 16.00 9.43 -1.55
CA CYS A 42 15.99 9.91 -0.17
C CYS A 42 14.98 9.22 0.75
N LEU A 43 14.18 8.28 0.22
CA LEU A 43 13.16 7.52 0.95
C LEU A 43 12.04 8.37 1.60
N LYS A 44 11.96 9.68 1.29
CA LYS A 44 10.92 10.59 1.75
C LYS A 44 9.63 10.40 0.95
N TRP A 45 8.50 10.49 1.65
CA TRP A 45 7.17 10.45 1.04
C TRP A 45 6.81 11.80 0.44
N ARG A 46 6.29 11.78 -0.80
CA ARG A 46 5.84 12.95 -1.55
C ARG A 46 4.36 12.83 -1.90
N PHE A 47 3.63 13.93 -1.79
CA PHE A 47 2.24 14.00 -2.24
C PHE A 47 2.14 13.94 -3.76
N ILE A 48 1.13 13.21 -4.23
CA ILE A 48 0.73 13.17 -5.62
C ILE A 48 -0.60 13.93 -5.75
N PRO A 49 -0.70 14.91 -6.67
CA PRO A 49 -1.82 15.85 -6.69
C PRO A 49 -3.14 15.22 -7.12
N THR A 50 -3.10 14.17 -7.94
CA THR A 50 -4.30 13.53 -8.48
C THR A 50 -4.19 12.02 -8.44
N LYS A 51 -5.34 11.36 -8.45
CA LYS A 51 -5.42 9.90 -8.51
C LYS A 51 -4.81 9.37 -9.81
N GLU A 52 -5.07 10.02 -10.93
CA GLU A 52 -4.61 9.61 -12.26
C GLU A 52 -3.07 9.60 -12.30
N LYS A 53 -2.43 10.63 -11.74
CA LYS A 53 -0.96 10.69 -11.66
C LYS A 53 -0.40 9.58 -10.76
N TYR A 54 -1.10 9.24 -9.67
CA TYR A 54 -0.72 8.13 -8.81
C TYR A 54 -0.82 6.79 -9.54
N GLU A 55 -1.89 6.57 -10.29
CA GLU A 55 -2.09 5.34 -11.06
C GLU A 55 -1.04 5.20 -12.16
N GLN A 56 -0.67 6.29 -12.83
CA GLN A 56 0.45 6.32 -13.80
C GLN A 56 1.77 5.91 -13.14
N ILE A 57 2.14 6.56 -12.02
CA ILE A 57 3.38 6.27 -11.31
C ILE A 57 3.39 4.81 -10.81
N ARG A 58 2.28 4.34 -10.23
CA ARG A 58 2.15 2.97 -9.72
C ARG A 58 2.33 1.91 -10.80
N GLU A 59 1.77 2.16 -11.99
CA GLU A 59 1.86 1.24 -13.12
C GLU A 59 3.32 1.03 -13.57
N THR A 60 4.12 2.10 -13.57
CA THR A 60 5.48 2.08 -14.11
C THR A 60 6.57 2.12 -13.04
N ILE A 61 6.25 1.96 -11.75
CA ILE A 61 7.19 2.23 -10.65
C ILE A 61 8.40 1.29 -10.64
N VAL A 62 8.27 0.11 -11.24
CA VAL A 62 9.35 -0.89 -11.33
C VAL A 62 10.37 -0.48 -12.40
N GLU A 63 9.87 -0.03 -13.56
CA GLU A 63 10.67 0.38 -14.69
C GLU A 63 11.20 1.82 -14.54
N GLN A 64 10.41 2.69 -13.90
CA GLN A 64 10.67 4.10 -13.68
C GLN A 64 10.50 4.42 -12.19
N PRO A 65 11.55 4.17 -11.38
CA PRO A 65 11.55 4.52 -9.97
C PRO A 65 11.25 6.01 -9.76
N PHE A 66 10.44 6.31 -8.74
CA PHE A 66 10.05 7.69 -8.46
C PHE A 66 11.18 8.46 -7.76
N LEU A 67 11.50 9.65 -8.28
CA LEU A 67 12.48 10.57 -7.71
C LEU A 67 11.82 11.91 -7.34
N CYS A 68 12.38 12.66 -6.39
CA CYS A 68 11.84 13.97 -6.02
C CYS A 68 11.80 14.92 -7.22
N GLU A 69 12.76 14.82 -8.13
CA GLU A 69 12.81 15.58 -9.38
C GLU A 69 11.56 15.37 -10.23
N THR A 70 10.97 14.17 -10.24
CA THR A 70 9.71 13.88 -10.94
C THR A 70 8.55 14.70 -10.38
N ALA A 71 8.52 14.97 -9.07
CA ALA A 71 7.49 15.82 -8.46
C ALA A 71 7.60 17.30 -8.84
N ARG A 72 8.71 17.74 -9.46
CA ARG A 72 8.86 19.13 -9.92
C ARG A 72 7.84 19.51 -11.00
N GLU A 73 7.21 18.54 -11.66
CA GLU A 73 6.09 18.74 -12.56
C GLU A 73 4.90 19.47 -11.90
N TRP A 74 4.66 19.23 -10.61
CA TRP A 74 3.58 19.88 -9.84
C TRP A 74 4.06 20.71 -8.65
N ARG A 75 5.31 20.54 -8.24
CA ARG A 75 5.92 21.26 -7.11
C ARG A 75 7.37 21.65 -7.42
N PRO A 76 7.61 22.76 -8.15
CA PRO A 76 8.92 23.07 -8.75
C PRO A 76 10.12 23.14 -7.79
N GLU A 77 9.86 23.49 -6.53
CA GLU A 77 10.84 23.66 -5.45
C GLU A 77 11.23 22.36 -4.72
N ILE A 78 10.58 21.23 -5.05
CA ILE A 78 10.83 19.98 -4.36
C ILE A 78 12.21 19.41 -4.73
N THR A 79 12.97 19.03 -3.71
CA THR A 79 14.25 18.32 -3.83
C THR A 79 14.33 17.23 -2.76
N CYS A 80 15.39 16.41 -2.80
CA CYS A 80 15.65 15.43 -1.75
C CYS A 80 15.94 16.06 -0.38
N ASP A 81 16.39 17.32 -0.33
CA ASP A 81 16.71 18.02 0.93
C ASP A 81 15.47 18.52 1.66
N VAL A 82 14.39 18.81 0.93
CA VAL A 82 13.11 19.21 1.52
C VAL A 82 12.56 18.10 2.42
N GLU A 83 12.01 18.47 3.57
CA GLU A 83 11.34 17.58 4.53
C GLU A 83 10.24 16.73 3.87
N PRO A 84 9.95 15.51 4.36
CA PRO A 84 8.90 14.65 3.82
C PRO A 84 7.53 15.32 3.94
N ASP A 85 6.67 15.08 2.95
CA ASP A 85 5.29 15.59 2.97
C ASP A 85 4.44 14.84 4.01
N LEU A 86 4.79 13.58 4.27
CA LEU A 86 4.22 12.75 5.33
C LEU A 86 5.32 12.06 6.13
N ALA A 87 5.25 12.22 7.45
CA ALA A 87 6.01 11.38 8.37
C ALA A 87 5.28 10.04 8.55
N LYS A 88 6.02 8.93 8.46
CA LYS A 88 5.45 7.59 8.62
C LYS A 88 5.01 7.29 10.06
N ASP A 89 5.65 7.93 11.04
CA ASP A 89 5.63 7.50 12.44
C ASP A 89 4.74 8.34 13.36
N ASP A 90 3.91 9.25 12.82
CA ASP A 90 3.00 10.08 13.62
C ASP A 90 1.75 9.32 14.11
N GLY A 91 1.53 8.09 13.63
CA GLY A 91 0.37 7.26 13.96
C GLY A 91 -0.97 7.81 13.45
N SER A 92 -0.97 8.88 12.67
CA SER A 92 -2.17 9.54 12.17
C SER A 92 -2.69 8.92 10.87
N TRP A 93 -1.87 8.11 10.18
CA TRP A 93 -2.17 7.62 8.84
C TRP A 93 -2.25 6.09 8.80
N ARG A 94 -3.37 5.61 8.24
CA ARG A 94 -3.52 4.21 7.83
C ARG A 94 -3.09 4.08 6.37
N TRP A 95 -2.02 3.34 6.13
CA TRP A 95 -1.42 3.20 4.81
C TRP A 95 -2.05 2.06 4.02
N ALA A 96 -2.36 2.33 2.75
CA ALA A 96 -2.77 1.35 1.75
C ALA A 96 -1.71 1.29 0.64
N ILE A 97 -0.82 0.31 0.69
CA ILE A 97 0.30 0.19 -0.23
C ILE A 97 -0.09 -0.77 -1.35
N ASP A 98 -0.42 -0.22 -2.52
CA ASP A 98 -0.66 -1.02 -3.72
C ASP A 98 0.61 -1.82 -4.09
N LYS A 99 0.40 -3.00 -4.69
CA LYS A 99 1.49 -3.72 -5.34
C LYS A 99 2.01 -2.93 -6.55
N PRO A 100 3.30 -3.03 -6.88
CA PRO A 100 3.82 -2.43 -8.10
C PRO A 100 3.13 -3.00 -9.34
N SER A 101 3.15 -2.22 -10.42
CA SER A 101 2.66 -2.64 -11.75
C SER A 101 1.16 -2.95 -11.82
N ILE A 102 0.38 -2.39 -10.89
CA ILE A 102 -1.09 -2.39 -11.04
C ILE A 102 -1.44 -1.35 -12.11
N PRO A 103 -2.10 -1.77 -13.21
CA PRO A 103 -2.33 -0.94 -14.37
C PRO A 103 -3.24 0.25 -14.07
N GLN A 104 -3.16 1.26 -14.93
CA GLN A 104 -4.18 2.30 -14.96
C GLN A 104 -5.50 1.69 -15.45
N PRO A 105 -6.65 2.04 -14.83
CA PRO A 105 -7.95 1.64 -15.34
C PRO A 105 -8.16 2.14 -16.78
N PRO A 106 -8.94 1.43 -17.61
CA PRO A 106 -9.29 1.95 -18.94
C PRO A 106 -10.03 3.30 -18.84
N PRO A 107 -9.99 4.14 -19.91
CA PRO A 107 -10.69 5.41 -19.91
C PRO A 107 -12.18 5.26 -19.56
N GLY A 108 -12.67 6.12 -18.65
CA GLY A 108 -14.04 6.08 -18.14
C GLY A 108 -14.30 5.04 -17.05
N TRP A 109 -13.34 4.17 -16.75
CA TRP A 109 -13.41 3.24 -15.62
C TRP A 109 -12.70 3.80 -14.40
N GLN A 110 -13.11 3.37 -13.21
CA GLN A 110 -12.46 3.75 -11.96
C GLN A 110 -12.18 2.53 -11.09
N ARG A 111 -10.93 2.36 -10.65
CA ARG A 111 -10.57 1.40 -9.60
C ARG A 111 -10.83 2.01 -8.22
N ILE A 112 -11.68 1.38 -7.41
CA ILE A 112 -12.07 1.87 -6.09
C ILE A 112 -11.63 0.87 -5.02
N LEU A 113 -10.99 1.38 -3.98
CA LEU A 113 -10.61 0.62 -2.78
C LEU A 113 -11.66 0.82 -1.69
N ARG A 114 -12.09 -0.29 -1.08
CA ARG A 114 -12.93 -0.27 0.12
C ARG A 114 -12.16 -0.89 1.27
N ILE A 115 -11.60 -0.05 2.12
CA ILE A 115 -10.86 -0.49 3.31
C ILE A 115 -11.83 -1.17 4.29
N ARG A 116 -11.41 -2.31 4.84
CA ARG A 116 -12.17 -3.08 5.83
C ARG A 116 -11.71 -2.70 7.23
N ALA A 117 -12.55 -2.93 8.23
CA ALA A 117 -12.16 -2.74 9.62
C ALA A 117 -11.00 -3.67 10.02
N GLU A 118 -10.19 -3.18 10.96
CA GLU A 118 -9.10 -3.93 11.61
C GLU A 118 -9.56 -5.29 12.15
N GLY A 119 -8.64 -6.26 12.12
CA GLY A 119 -8.90 -7.61 12.61
C GLY A 119 -9.70 -8.50 11.65
N GLY A 120 -9.98 -8.00 10.43
CA GLY A 120 -10.54 -8.79 9.34
C GLY A 120 -9.54 -9.77 8.70
N THR A 121 -10.02 -10.55 7.73
CA THR A 121 -9.21 -11.50 6.94
C THR A 121 -8.53 -10.88 5.72
N LYS A 122 -8.93 -9.65 5.35
CA LYS A 122 -8.39 -8.88 4.22
C LYS A 122 -8.35 -7.41 4.60
N PHE A 123 -7.38 -6.69 4.07
CA PHE A 123 -7.22 -5.26 4.28
C PHE A 123 -8.27 -4.44 3.53
N ALA A 124 -8.46 -4.72 2.23
CA ALA A 124 -9.43 -4.00 1.41
C ALA A 124 -10.10 -4.94 0.39
N ASP A 125 -11.26 -4.51 -0.09
CA ASP A 125 -11.84 -5.01 -1.34
C ASP A 125 -11.54 -4.04 -2.48
N VAL A 126 -11.35 -4.58 -3.68
CA VAL A 126 -11.14 -3.82 -4.91
C VAL A 126 -12.38 -3.93 -5.78
N TYR A 127 -12.85 -2.80 -6.27
CA TYR A 127 -13.95 -2.70 -7.22
C TYR A 127 -13.51 -1.92 -8.45
N TYR A 128 -14.13 -2.21 -9.58
CA TYR A 128 -14.12 -1.32 -10.74
C TYR A 128 -15.51 -0.77 -10.95
N VAL A 129 -15.60 0.53 -11.22
CA VAL A 129 -16.84 1.18 -11.65
C VAL A 129 -16.72 1.38 -13.16
N ALA A 130 -17.65 0.77 -13.90
CA ALA A 130 -17.76 0.93 -15.34
C ALA A 130 -18.24 2.34 -15.72
N PRO A 131 -18.06 2.79 -16.98
CA PRO A 131 -18.61 4.05 -17.46
C PRO A 131 -20.14 4.17 -17.28
N SER A 132 -20.85 3.04 -17.24
CA SER A 132 -22.29 2.96 -16.94
C SER A 132 -22.63 3.18 -15.45
N GLY A 133 -21.64 3.25 -14.57
CA GLY A 133 -21.80 3.29 -13.12
C GLY A 133 -21.92 1.91 -12.45
N LYS A 134 -21.88 0.80 -13.21
CA LYS A 134 -21.95 -0.56 -12.64
C LYS A 134 -20.67 -0.91 -11.87
N TRP A 135 -20.84 -1.43 -10.65
CA TRP A 135 -19.74 -1.89 -9.81
C TRP A 135 -19.44 -3.36 -10.09
N LEU A 136 -18.17 -3.66 -10.38
CA LEU A 136 -17.66 -4.99 -10.65
C LEU A 136 -16.61 -5.37 -9.60
N ARG A 137 -16.68 -6.59 -9.08
CA ARG A 137 -15.85 -7.08 -7.96
C ARG A 137 -14.92 -8.25 -8.33
N SER A 138 -14.86 -8.63 -9.61
CA SER A 138 -13.93 -9.65 -10.09
C SER A 138 -13.72 -9.60 -11.60
N MET A 139 -12.65 -10.25 -12.08
CA MET A 139 -12.39 -10.42 -13.52
C MET A 139 -13.53 -11.09 -14.26
N LYS A 140 -14.16 -12.12 -13.68
CA LYS A 140 -15.31 -12.80 -14.30
C LYS A 140 -16.49 -11.84 -14.54
N GLU A 141 -16.68 -10.86 -13.66
CA GLU A 141 -17.72 -9.86 -13.84
C GLU A 141 -17.33 -8.83 -14.90
N VAL A 142 -16.04 -8.47 -15.01
CA VAL A 142 -15.51 -7.63 -16.10
C VAL A 142 -15.71 -8.31 -17.44
N GLU A 143 -15.28 -9.56 -17.59
CA GLU A 143 -15.43 -10.33 -18.83
C GLU A 143 -16.89 -10.42 -19.26
N ARG A 144 -17.79 -10.76 -18.33
CA ARG A 144 -19.23 -10.79 -18.60
C ARG A 144 -19.75 -9.42 -19.01
N TYR A 145 -19.33 -8.35 -18.32
CA TYR A 145 -19.75 -6.99 -18.67
C TYR A 145 -19.30 -6.61 -20.07
N LEU A 146 -18.04 -6.87 -20.44
CA LEU A 146 -17.51 -6.55 -21.78
C LEU A 146 -18.24 -7.34 -22.88
N ASN A 147 -18.67 -8.58 -22.61
CA ASN A 147 -19.48 -9.36 -23.54
C ASN A 147 -20.91 -8.81 -23.70
N GLU A 148 -21.50 -8.28 -22.63
CA GLU A 148 -22.85 -7.68 -22.62
C GLU A 148 -22.87 -6.26 -23.21
N HIS A 149 -21.71 -5.59 -23.27
CA HIS A 149 -21.55 -4.19 -23.68
C HIS A 149 -20.52 -4.05 -24.82
N PRO A 150 -20.88 -4.43 -26.06
CA PRO A 150 -19.98 -4.35 -27.20
C PRO A 150 -19.42 -2.95 -27.44
N GLU A 151 -20.11 -1.88 -27.03
CA GLU A 151 -19.62 -0.50 -27.10
C GLU A 151 -18.29 -0.25 -26.35
N CYS A 152 -17.90 -1.16 -25.46
CA CYS A 152 -16.60 -1.14 -24.78
C CYS A 152 -15.46 -1.72 -25.64
N LEU A 153 -15.57 -1.70 -26.99
CA LEU A 153 -14.51 -2.18 -27.89
C LEU A 153 -13.17 -1.50 -27.58
N GLY A 154 -12.11 -2.29 -27.48
CA GLY A 154 -10.75 -1.81 -27.23
C GLY A 154 -10.32 -1.79 -25.76
N VAL A 155 -11.22 -2.10 -24.82
CA VAL A 155 -10.86 -2.31 -23.42
C VAL A 155 -10.18 -3.68 -23.24
N ALA A 156 -8.92 -3.69 -22.83
CA ALA A 156 -8.16 -4.93 -22.61
C ALA A 156 -8.36 -5.46 -21.18
N SER A 157 -8.46 -6.78 -21.03
CA SER A 157 -8.56 -7.43 -19.71
C SER A 157 -7.32 -7.19 -18.84
N SER A 158 -6.16 -6.96 -19.44
CA SER A 158 -4.91 -6.63 -18.75
C SER A 158 -4.93 -5.29 -18.01
N GLN A 159 -5.86 -4.38 -18.33
CA GLN A 159 -6.02 -3.10 -17.64
C GLN A 159 -6.80 -3.23 -16.32
N PHE A 160 -7.24 -4.44 -15.97
CA PHE A 160 -7.95 -4.73 -14.73
C PHE A 160 -7.11 -5.58 -13.79
N SER A 161 -6.94 -5.08 -12.57
CA SER A 161 -6.32 -5.82 -11.47
C SER A 161 -7.11 -5.65 -10.18
N PHE A 162 -7.51 -6.79 -9.61
CA PHE A 162 -8.21 -6.91 -8.32
C PHE A 162 -7.26 -7.22 -7.17
N GLN A 163 -5.95 -7.00 -7.34
CA GLN A 163 -4.99 -7.15 -6.25
C GLN A 163 -5.27 -6.12 -5.15
N SER A 164 -5.43 -6.59 -3.91
CA SER A 164 -5.62 -5.73 -2.74
C SER A 164 -4.29 -5.08 -2.33
N PRO A 165 -4.31 -3.80 -1.93
CA PRO A 165 -3.15 -3.20 -1.26
C PRO A 165 -2.86 -3.90 0.06
N ALA A 166 -1.62 -3.76 0.51
CA ALA A 166 -1.16 -4.20 1.82
C ALA A 166 -1.24 -3.05 2.84
N PRO A 167 -1.62 -3.34 4.10
CA PRO A 167 -1.41 -2.39 5.19
C PRO A 167 0.08 -2.25 5.47
N LEU A 168 0.51 -1.08 5.92
CA LEU A 168 1.85 -0.91 6.50
C LEU A 168 1.94 -1.52 7.91
N GLU A 169 0.82 -1.56 8.63
CA GLU A 169 0.72 -2.17 9.96
C GLU A 169 0.66 -3.71 9.88
N GLU A 170 1.62 -4.38 10.51
CA GLU A 170 1.80 -5.83 10.41
C GLU A 170 0.64 -6.65 11.02
N ASN A 171 -0.03 -6.11 12.05
CA ASN A 171 -1.10 -6.80 12.79
C ASN A 171 -2.52 -6.43 12.33
N TYR A 172 -2.65 -5.66 11.26
CA TYR A 172 -3.95 -5.17 10.79
C TYR A 172 -4.90 -6.31 10.36
N VAL A 173 -4.35 -7.31 9.70
CA VAL A 173 -5.07 -8.49 9.22
C VAL A 173 -4.78 -9.65 10.16
N ARG A 174 -5.83 -10.24 10.76
CA ARG A 174 -5.67 -11.46 11.55
C ARG A 174 -5.31 -12.62 10.63
N LYS A 175 -4.05 -13.04 10.65
CA LYS A 175 -3.65 -14.33 10.07
C LYS A 175 -4.39 -15.42 10.84
N ARG A 176 -5.14 -16.27 10.12
CA ARG A 176 -5.85 -17.40 10.75
C ARG A 176 -4.79 -18.30 11.40
N PRO A 177 -4.91 -18.67 12.69
CA PRO A 177 -4.04 -19.69 13.27
C PRO A 177 -4.18 -20.96 12.44
N VAL A 178 -3.06 -21.47 11.93
CA VAL A 178 -3.04 -22.79 11.29
C VAL A 178 -3.44 -23.77 12.38
N ARG A 179 -4.54 -24.50 12.15
CA ARG A 179 -5.00 -25.54 13.07
C ARG A 179 -3.99 -26.69 12.94
N SER A 180 -3.01 -26.73 13.84
CA SER A 180 -2.05 -27.84 13.91
C SER A 180 -2.83 -29.14 14.13
N THR A 181 -3.01 -29.92 13.08
CA THR A 181 -3.43 -31.31 13.20
C THR A 181 -2.22 -32.07 13.71
N ALA A 182 -2.22 -32.38 15.00
CA ALA A 182 -1.27 -33.32 15.58
C ALA A 182 -1.53 -34.70 14.96
N SER A 183 -0.57 -35.21 14.18
CA SER A 183 -0.49 -36.63 13.83
C SER A 183 0.97 -37.02 13.63
N HIS A 184 1.29 -38.17 14.20
CA HIS A 184 2.58 -38.79 14.47
C HIS A 184 3.61 -38.86 13.31
N ASP A 185 4.88 -38.77 13.72
CA ASP A 185 6.11 -39.44 13.23
C ASP A 185 6.23 -39.84 11.76
N THR A 186 7.14 -39.20 11.01
CA THR A 186 8.52 -39.67 10.75
C THR A 186 9.20 -38.77 9.70
N GLY A 187 10.46 -38.40 9.97
CA GLY A 187 11.54 -38.32 8.97
C GLY A 187 11.48 -37.24 7.88
N ASP A 188 12.50 -36.38 7.90
CA ASP A 188 13.00 -35.51 6.82
C ASP A 188 12.30 -34.15 6.62
N ALA A 189 12.79 -33.18 7.39
CA ALA A 189 12.32 -31.80 7.37
C ALA A 189 13.01 -31.00 6.26
N VAL A 190 12.42 -30.99 5.06
CA VAL A 190 12.68 -29.92 4.09
C VAL A 190 11.98 -28.67 4.60
N MET A 191 12.77 -27.74 5.13
CA MET A 191 12.30 -26.42 5.54
C MET A 191 11.64 -25.71 4.34
N PRO A 192 10.38 -25.24 4.44
CA PRO A 192 9.86 -24.32 3.45
C PRO A 192 10.63 -23.01 3.61
N VAL A 193 11.37 -22.62 2.56
CA VAL A 193 11.96 -21.28 2.45
C VAL A 193 10.86 -20.26 2.73
N ALA A 194 10.98 -19.60 3.89
CA ALA A 194 10.16 -18.46 4.22
C ALA A 194 10.40 -17.42 3.12
N ALA A 195 9.35 -17.09 2.36
CA ALA A 195 9.40 -15.95 1.46
C ALA A 195 9.65 -14.71 2.32
N ILE A 196 10.89 -14.23 2.30
CA ILE A 196 11.33 -13.01 2.96
C ILE A 196 10.54 -11.86 2.31
N PRO A 197 9.69 -11.12 3.06
CA PRO A 197 9.14 -9.88 2.53
C PRO A 197 10.32 -8.94 2.27
N ILE A 198 10.40 -8.37 1.07
CA ILE A 198 11.45 -7.43 0.68
C ILE A 198 11.24 -6.13 1.47
N SER A 199 11.64 -6.12 2.74
CA SER A 199 12.06 -4.91 3.45
C SER A 199 13.46 -4.62 2.94
N TRP A 200 13.62 -3.53 2.20
CA TRP A 200 14.87 -3.16 1.56
C TRP A 200 15.99 -3.02 2.59
N ILE A 201 17.11 -3.67 2.27
CA ILE A 201 18.36 -3.69 3.02
C ILE A 201 19.02 -2.32 2.89
N ALA A 202 19.44 -1.75 4.02
CA ALA A 202 20.32 -0.58 4.05
C ALA A 202 21.69 -0.96 3.46
N PRO A 203 22.31 -0.13 2.62
CA PRO A 203 23.63 -0.42 2.11
C PRO A 203 24.62 -0.18 3.25
N ASP A 204 25.30 -1.24 3.69
CA ASP A 204 26.70 -1.21 4.10
C ASP A 204 27.14 -2.65 4.42
N GLN A 205 28.37 -2.98 3.97
CA GLN A 205 29.10 -4.25 4.15
C GLN A 205 29.06 -5.24 2.96
N ILE A 206 29.64 -4.84 1.83
CA ILE A 206 30.44 -5.76 1.03
C ILE A 206 31.86 -5.65 1.59
N GLY A 207 32.16 -6.50 2.57
CA GLY A 207 33.50 -6.74 3.05
C GLY A 207 34.15 -7.86 2.25
N ASP A 208 35.39 -7.61 1.85
CA ASP A 208 36.34 -8.47 1.15
C ASP A 208 36.20 -9.98 1.40
N MET A 209 36.04 -10.75 0.32
CA MET A 209 36.41 -12.16 0.29
C MET A 209 37.27 -12.45 -0.93
N HIS A 210 38.57 -12.42 -0.67
CA HIS A 210 39.66 -12.87 -1.51
C HIS A 210 39.53 -14.37 -1.78
N PHE A 211 39.37 -14.79 -3.04
CA PHE A 211 39.55 -16.18 -3.44
C PHE A 211 40.84 -16.30 -4.24
N GLY A 212 41.90 -16.73 -3.54
CA GLY A 212 43.09 -17.29 -4.15
C GLY A 212 42.85 -18.77 -4.49
N GLY A 213 43.52 -19.23 -5.53
CA GLY A 213 43.54 -20.63 -5.95
C GLY A 213 44.24 -20.80 -7.31
N GLU A 214 45.57 -20.87 -7.28
CA GLU A 214 46.44 -21.55 -8.26
C GLU A 214 45.83 -22.90 -8.69
N GLY A 215 45.95 -23.42 -9.90
CA GLY A 215 46.95 -23.26 -10.95
C GLY A 215 47.34 -24.68 -11.40
N ASP A 216 47.18 -25.03 -12.68
CA ASP A 216 48.06 -25.98 -13.37
C ASP A 216 47.85 -25.89 -14.90
N SER A 217 48.96 -25.66 -15.59
CA SER A 217 49.20 -25.72 -17.04
C SER A 217 50.36 -26.72 -17.20
N PRO A 218 50.68 -27.34 -18.35
CA PRO A 218 50.84 -26.67 -19.66
C PRO A 218 50.47 -27.64 -20.82
N SER A 219 50.76 -27.50 -22.10
CA SER A 219 51.48 -26.60 -23.02
C SER A 219 51.09 -27.14 -24.40
N ASP A 220 50.96 -26.29 -25.42
CA ASP A 220 51.68 -26.55 -26.66
C ASP A 220 51.82 -25.24 -27.42
N ALA A 221 53.07 -24.95 -27.74
CA ALA A 221 53.53 -23.77 -28.44
C ALA A 221 53.69 -24.10 -29.92
N GLU A 222 53.20 -23.24 -30.80
CA GLU A 222 53.87 -23.00 -32.06
C GLU A 222 53.52 -21.60 -32.59
N ALA A 223 54.46 -20.67 -32.48
CA ALA A 223 54.50 -19.48 -33.32
C ALA A 223 55.93 -19.00 -33.52
N SER A 224 56.22 -18.71 -34.79
CA SER A 224 57.11 -17.66 -35.31
C SER A 224 58.48 -18.04 -35.88
N ALA A 225 58.58 -17.78 -37.18
CA ALA A 225 59.64 -17.03 -37.85
C ALA A 225 58.98 -16.25 -39.00
N GLN A 226 59.30 -15.01 -39.37
CA GLN A 226 60.33 -14.05 -38.96
C GLN A 226 60.03 -12.69 -39.61
N SER A 227 60.28 -11.59 -38.89
CA SER A 227 61.19 -10.50 -39.29
C SER A 227 61.60 -9.72 -38.05
#